data_AF-A0A2K9MJG2-F1
#
_entry.id   AF-A0A2K9MJG2-F1
#
_cell.length_a   1.000
_cell.length_b   1.000
_cell.length_c   1.000
_cell.angle_alpha   90.00
_cell.angle_beta   90.00
_cell.angle_gamma   90.00
#
_symmetry.space_group_name_H-M   'P 1'
#
loop_
_entity.id
_entity.type
_entity.pdbx_description
1 polymer ?
#
loop_
_entity_poly.entity_id
_entity_poly.type
_entity_poly.pdbx_seq_one_letter_code
_entity_poly.pdbx_strand_id
1 'polypeptide(L)'
;MVAAAGWPVISEEPLGPLVAISFVAGFRSVTSGACVLTGGRIGVFDGVELLALVEATQPDSSGIGQLRRVGLGRLRLWNGEMLPQPVADITLDDGIPVIVAPARTDAFCDGTVTMPLIHGLNLSDARALLAAHGWEPDSRAQPSDPLAARLAARGFSGAEHCSGTGFGFCSLSFVQDKAVASVLTFGDVWRPAGPEVAGYDVTCANPFSQPR
;
A
#
# COMPACT_ATOMS: atom_id res chain seq x y z
N MET A 1 9.76 -18.91 -16.02
CA MET A 1 11.10 -19.15 -15.44
C MET A 1 11.02 -19.48 -13.96
N VAL A 2 10.60 -18.55 -13.10
CA VAL A 2 10.46 -18.77 -11.65
C VAL A 2 9.44 -19.87 -11.33
N ALA A 3 8.23 -19.79 -11.90
CA ALA A 3 7.20 -20.83 -11.71
C ALA A 3 7.63 -22.21 -12.26
N ALA A 4 8.39 -22.24 -13.37
CA ALA A 4 8.92 -23.48 -13.94
C ALA A 4 9.97 -24.13 -13.04
N ALA A 5 10.65 -23.35 -12.19
CA ALA A 5 11.55 -23.83 -11.15
C ALA A 5 10.82 -24.22 -9.85
N GLY A 6 9.47 -24.23 -9.84
CA GLY A 6 8.65 -24.65 -8.71
C GLY A 6 8.36 -23.57 -7.67
N TRP A 7 8.72 -22.32 -7.93
CA TRP A 7 8.50 -21.22 -6.99
C TRP A 7 7.14 -20.54 -7.22
N PRO A 8 6.32 -20.36 -6.17
CA PRO A 8 5.14 -19.51 -6.23
C PRO A 8 5.49 -18.07 -6.60
N VAL A 9 4.99 -17.59 -7.74
CA VAL A 9 5.10 -16.20 -8.18
C VAL A 9 3.98 -15.39 -7.53
N ILE A 10 4.33 -14.25 -6.94
CA ILE A 10 3.39 -13.34 -6.27
C ILE A 10 3.05 -12.16 -7.17
N SER A 11 4.04 -11.58 -7.85
CA SER A 11 3.85 -10.44 -8.74
C SER A 11 4.92 -10.41 -9.83
N GLU A 12 4.57 -9.91 -11.00
CA GLU A 12 5.49 -9.70 -12.12
C GLU A 12 5.25 -8.29 -12.66
N GLU A 13 6.30 -7.46 -12.64
CA GLU A 13 6.19 -6.03 -12.94
C GLU A 13 7.34 -5.58 -13.86
N PRO A 14 7.07 -4.90 -14.99
CA PRO A 14 8.11 -4.22 -15.76
C PRO A 14 8.85 -3.16 -14.96
N LEU A 15 10.16 -3.11 -15.17
CA LEU A 15 11.12 -2.14 -14.65
C LEU A 15 11.97 -1.65 -15.82
N GLY A 16 11.46 -0.66 -16.56
CA GLY A 16 12.08 -0.22 -17.82
C GLY A 16 12.11 -1.37 -18.85
N PRO A 17 13.28 -1.72 -19.43
CA PRO A 17 13.40 -2.87 -20.33
C PRO A 17 13.41 -4.23 -19.59
N LEU A 18 13.53 -4.22 -18.26
CA LEU A 18 13.64 -5.41 -17.43
C LEU A 18 12.27 -5.85 -16.89
N VAL A 19 12.23 -7.07 -16.36
CA VAL A 19 11.08 -7.60 -15.63
C VAL A 19 11.52 -7.99 -14.22
N ALA A 20 10.83 -7.46 -13.21
CA ALA A 20 11.01 -7.85 -11.82
C ALA A 20 9.90 -8.80 -11.38
N ILE A 21 10.27 -9.97 -10.87
CA ILE A 21 9.34 -11.02 -10.44
C ILE A 21 9.54 -11.25 -8.94
N SER A 22 8.50 -11.01 -8.15
CA SER A 22 8.45 -11.39 -6.73
C SER A 22 7.96 -12.83 -6.60
N PHE A 23 8.64 -13.63 -5.77
CA PHE A 23 8.29 -15.02 -5.51
C PHE A 23 8.69 -15.43 -4.10
N VAL A 24 8.07 -16.49 -3.58
CA VAL A 24 8.18 -16.85 -2.15
C VAL A 24 8.49 -18.32 -1.96
N ALA A 25 9.12 -18.69 -0.86
CA ALA A 25 9.34 -20.09 -0.50
C ALA A 25 8.04 -20.77 -0.08
N GLY A 26 7.11 -20.02 0.51
CA GLY A 26 5.86 -20.58 0.97
C GLY A 26 4.95 -19.56 1.67
N PHE A 27 3.92 -20.14 2.29
CA PHE A 27 2.82 -19.43 2.92
C PHE A 27 2.64 -19.97 4.33
N ARG A 28 2.38 -19.08 5.29
CA ARG A 28 2.04 -19.44 6.66
C ARG A 28 0.69 -18.86 7.02
N SER A 29 -0.25 -19.73 7.37
CA SER A 29 -1.54 -19.30 7.89
C SER A 29 -1.38 -18.68 9.28
N VAL A 30 -2.07 -17.58 9.51
CA VAL A 30 -2.18 -16.92 10.81
C VAL A 30 -3.66 -16.84 11.23
N THR A 31 -3.91 -16.21 12.39
CA THR A 31 -5.25 -16.10 12.98
C THR A 31 -6.27 -15.57 11.99
N SER A 32 -7.50 -16.08 12.09
CA SER A 32 -8.65 -15.65 11.27
C SER A 32 -8.47 -15.86 9.76
N GLY A 33 -7.66 -16.86 9.36
CA GLY A 33 -7.48 -17.27 7.96
C GLY A 33 -6.59 -16.34 7.13
N ALA A 34 -5.94 -15.36 7.76
CA ALA A 34 -4.96 -14.52 7.10
C ALA A 34 -3.69 -15.32 6.75
N CYS A 35 -2.95 -14.83 5.76
CA CYS A 35 -1.78 -15.49 5.21
C CYS A 35 -0.57 -14.57 5.25
N VAL A 36 0.58 -15.11 5.66
CA VAL A 36 1.88 -14.45 5.62
C VAL A 36 2.75 -15.15 4.59
N LEU A 37 3.42 -14.36 3.76
CA LEU A 37 4.39 -14.83 2.77
C LEU A 37 5.76 -14.97 3.43
N THR A 38 6.45 -16.08 3.18
CA THR A 38 7.73 -16.39 3.82
C THR A 38 8.83 -16.68 2.81
N GLY A 39 10.05 -16.24 3.09
CA GLY A 39 11.20 -16.50 2.23
C GLY A 39 11.06 -15.82 0.86
N GLY A 40 10.50 -14.62 0.85
CA GLY A 40 10.31 -13.83 -0.36
C GLY A 40 11.61 -13.39 -1.00
N ARG A 41 11.62 -13.34 -2.33
CA ARG A 41 12.73 -12.92 -3.18
C ARG A 41 12.20 -12.15 -4.38
N ILE A 42 13.05 -11.32 -4.96
CA ILE A 42 12.78 -10.70 -6.26
C ILE A 42 13.90 -11.05 -7.22
N GLY A 43 13.54 -11.65 -8.35
CA GLY A 43 14.45 -11.80 -9.48
C GLY A 43 14.22 -10.67 -10.47
N VAL A 44 15.30 -10.03 -10.92
CA VAL A 44 15.27 -9.04 -12.01
C VAL A 44 15.87 -9.67 -13.25
N PHE A 45 15.12 -9.62 -14.35
CA PHE A 45 15.42 -10.35 -15.57
C PHE A 45 15.50 -9.43 -16.78
N ASP A 46 16.42 -9.77 -17.69
CA ASP A 46 16.43 -9.32 -19.08
C ASP A 46 16.05 -10.50 -19.97
N GLY A 47 14.81 -10.49 -20.46
CA GLY A 47 14.19 -11.65 -21.10
C GLY A 47 14.18 -12.88 -20.18
N VAL A 48 15.06 -13.85 -20.45
CA VAL A 48 15.21 -15.09 -19.66
C VAL A 48 16.46 -15.11 -18.79
N GLU A 49 17.29 -14.08 -18.86
CA GLU A 49 18.53 -14.00 -18.09
C GLU A 49 18.27 -13.35 -16.73
N LEU A 50 18.71 -14.00 -15.65
CA LEU A 50 18.65 -13.43 -14.30
C LEU A 50 19.83 -12.47 -14.10
N LEU A 51 19.55 -11.17 -14.02
CA LEU A 51 20.56 -10.14 -13.81
C LEU A 51 20.86 -9.90 -12.32
N ALA A 52 19.82 -9.93 -11.49
CA ALA A 52 19.96 -9.67 -10.06
C ALA A 52 18.93 -10.45 -9.24
N LEU A 53 19.31 -10.78 -8.01
CA LEU A 53 18.44 -11.39 -7.01
C LEU A 53 18.43 -10.50 -5.76
N VAL A 54 17.23 -10.11 -5.32
CA VAL A 54 17.00 -9.42 -4.05
C VAL A 54 16.52 -10.44 -3.04
N GLU A 55 17.19 -10.48 -1.89
CA GLU A 55 16.84 -11.34 -0.77
C GLU A 55 16.77 -10.52 0.51
N ALA A 56 15.91 -10.93 1.45
CA ALA A 56 15.91 -10.37 2.79
C ALA A 56 17.18 -10.82 3.54
N THR A 57 17.69 -9.97 4.43
CA THR A 57 18.88 -10.28 5.23
C THR A 57 18.68 -11.50 6.14
N GLN A 58 17.44 -11.72 6.60
CA GLN A 58 17.08 -12.90 7.38
C GLN A 58 16.37 -13.93 6.50
N PRO A 59 16.89 -15.17 6.43
CA PRO A 59 16.20 -16.28 5.79
C PRO A 59 14.80 -16.47 6.39
N ASP A 60 13.85 -16.91 5.57
CA ASP A 60 12.44 -17.19 5.94
C ASP A 60 11.63 -16.01 6.50
N SER A 61 12.19 -14.80 6.50
CA SER A 61 11.45 -13.61 6.87
C SER A 61 10.33 -13.29 5.87
N SER A 62 9.35 -12.55 6.37
CA SER A 62 8.29 -11.89 5.60
C SER A 62 8.77 -10.56 5.02
N GLY A 63 10.07 -10.25 5.00
CA GLY A 63 10.57 -8.93 4.56
C GLY A 63 10.31 -8.60 3.09
N ILE A 64 10.00 -9.61 2.27
CA ILE A 64 9.68 -9.47 0.84
C ILE A 64 8.38 -10.24 0.58
N GLY A 65 7.42 -9.58 -0.07
CA GLY A 65 6.13 -10.17 -0.43
C GLY A 65 5.77 -9.91 -1.89
N GLN A 66 5.41 -8.66 -2.21
CA GLN A 66 4.94 -8.28 -3.54
C GLN A 66 5.59 -7.00 -4.05
N LEU A 67 5.61 -6.86 -5.38
CA LEU A 67 5.97 -5.63 -6.07
C LEU A 67 4.70 -4.96 -6.57
N ARG A 68 4.66 -3.63 -6.50
CA ARG A 68 3.62 -2.80 -7.13
C ARG A 68 4.27 -1.63 -7.83
N ARG A 69 3.83 -1.30 -9.05
CA ARG A 69 4.23 -0.05 -9.71
C ARG A 69 3.77 1.16 -8.91
N VAL A 70 4.65 2.15 -8.75
CA VAL A 70 4.31 3.44 -8.13
C VAL A 70 4.91 4.58 -8.95
N GLY A 71 4.07 5.27 -9.71
CA GLY A 71 4.52 6.28 -10.67
C GLY A 71 5.25 5.67 -11.88
N LEU A 72 6.08 6.47 -12.54
CA LEU A 72 6.87 6.04 -13.70
C LEU A 72 8.24 5.52 -13.27
N GLY A 73 8.63 4.33 -13.77
CA GLY A 73 9.99 3.80 -13.61
C GLY A 73 10.38 3.31 -12.22
N ARG A 74 9.40 3.14 -11.31
CA ARG A 74 9.64 2.73 -9.93
C ARG A 74 8.68 1.65 -9.49
N LEU A 75 9.23 0.63 -8.84
CA LEU A 75 8.47 -0.43 -8.19
C LEU A 75 8.61 -0.29 -6.69
N ARG A 76 7.51 -0.42 -5.95
CA ARG A 76 7.54 -0.50 -4.49
C ARG A 76 7.51 -1.96 -4.06
N LEU A 77 8.47 -2.31 -3.22
CA LEU A 77 8.53 -3.57 -2.51
C LEU A 77 7.68 -3.48 -1.24
N TRP A 78 6.78 -4.43 -1.10
CA TRP A 78 5.94 -4.62 0.08
C TRP A 78 6.32 -5.91 0.78
N ASN A 79 6.33 -5.89 2.11
CA ASN A 79 6.57 -7.09 2.89
C ASN A 79 5.42 -8.11 2.72
N GLY A 80 5.67 -9.34 3.14
CA GLY A 80 4.77 -10.47 3.12
C GLY A 80 3.90 -10.61 4.37
N GLU A 81 3.83 -9.59 5.22
CA GLU A 81 2.99 -9.64 6.42
C GLU A 81 1.50 -9.63 6.07
N MET A 82 0.65 -9.99 7.05
CA MET A 82 -0.82 -9.95 6.89
C MET A 82 -1.31 -8.55 6.47
N LEU A 83 -0.65 -7.50 6.97
CA LEU A 83 -0.88 -6.11 6.56
C LEU A 83 0.38 -5.63 5.88
N PRO A 84 0.49 -5.81 4.55
CA PRO A 84 1.70 -5.47 3.82
C PRO A 84 2.12 -4.02 4.07
N GLN A 85 3.37 -3.83 4.44
CA GLN A 85 3.99 -2.51 4.61
C GLN A 85 5.02 -2.26 3.52
N PRO A 86 5.18 -1.00 3.07
CA PRO A 86 6.21 -0.63 2.12
C PRO A 86 7.60 -0.74 2.77
N VAL A 87 8.53 -1.42 2.10
CA VAL A 87 9.88 -1.71 2.63
C VAL A 87 10.96 -0.94 1.90
N ALA A 88 10.90 -0.94 0.57
CA ALA A 88 11.87 -0.27 -0.29
C ALA A 88 11.22 0.09 -1.63
N ASP A 89 11.88 0.97 -2.38
CA ASP A 89 11.60 1.16 -3.80
C ASP A 89 12.75 0.58 -4.63
N ILE A 90 12.43 0.07 -5.81
CA ILE A 90 13.36 -0.39 -6.83
C ILE A 90 13.24 0.55 -8.02
N THR A 91 14.36 1.15 -8.41
CA THR A 91 14.48 2.03 -9.58
C THR A 91 15.60 1.55 -10.49
N LEU A 92 15.73 2.17 -11.66
CA LEU A 92 16.91 2.00 -12.52
C LEU A 92 17.81 3.23 -12.39
N ASP A 93 19.09 2.99 -12.15
CA ASP A 93 20.17 3.97 -12.24
C ASP A 93 21.09 3.55 -13.38
N ASP A 94 21.15 4.33 -14.45
CA ASP A 94 21.83 3.99 -15.71
C ASP A 94 21.52 2.56 -16.24
N GLY A 95 20.26 2.14 -16.09
CA GLY A 95 19.78 0.82 -16.51
C GLY A 95 20.06 -0.32 -15.51
N ILE A 96 20.72 -0.02 -14.39
CA ILE A 96 21.03 -0.98 -13.32
C ILE A 96 19.95 -0.89 -12.23
N PRO A 97 19.34 -2.01 -11.81
CA PRO A 97 18.41 -2.03 -10.69
C PRO A 97 19.08 -1.61 -9.38
N VAL A 98 18.50 -0.63 -8.68
CA VAL A 98 18.95 -0.16 -7.36
C VAL A 98 17.81 -0.19 -6.36
N ILE A 99 18.12 -0.59 -5.12
CA ILE A 99 17.19 -0.59 -3.99
C ILE A 99 17.42 0.68 -3.19
N VAL A 100 16.37 1.47 -3.01
CA VAL A 100 16.39 2.72 -2.25
C VAL A 100 15.30 2.71 -1.17
N ALA A 101 15.41 3.61 -0.21
CA ALA A 101 14.34 3.81 0.77
C ALA A 101 13.02 4.16 0.05
N PRO A 102 11.86 3.74 0.58
CA PRO A 102 10.57 4.11 0.01
C PRO A 102 10.43 5.62 -0.09
N ALA A 103 9.91 6.10 -1.21
CA ALA A 103 9.60 7.51 -1.34
C ALA A 103 8.59 7.94 -0.28
N ARG A 104 8.85 9.09 0.34
CA ARG A 104 7.99 9.67 1.38
C ARG A 104 6.69 10.23 0.82
N THR A 105 6.62 10.45 -0.49
CA THR A 105 5.48 10.97 -1.21
C THR A 105 5.39 10.33 -2.59
N ASP A 106 4.17 10.02 -3.00
CA ASP A 106 3.87 9.54 -4.34
C ASP A 106 2.99 10.54 -5.08
N ALA A 107 3.19 10.63 -6.39
CA ALA A 107 2.43 11.50 -7.27
C ALA A 107 1.23 10.75 -7.87
N PHE A 108 0.08 11.42 -7.90
CA PHE A 108 -1.18 10.95 -8.47
C PHE A 108 -1.75 12.00 -9.43
N CYS A 109 -2.72 11.61 -10.25
CA CYS A 109 -3.43 12.51 -11.16
C CYS A 109 -2.48 13.33 -12.05
N ASP A 110 -1.59 12.64 -12.79
CA ASP A 110 -0.54 13.24 -13.62
C ASP A 110 0.40 14.20 -12.87
N GLY A 111 0.57 13.96 -11.57
CA GLY A 111 1.43 14.76 -10.69
C GLY A 111 0.79 16.03 -10.15
N THR A 112 -0.50 16.24 -10.40
CA THR A 112 -1.24 17.38 -9.82
C THR A 112 -1.51 17.22 -8.32
N VAL A 113 -1.49 15.99 -7.82
CA VAL A 113 -1.76 15.65 -6.42
C VAL A 113 -0.63 14.77 -5.89
N THR A 114 -0.24 14.97 -4.62
CA THR A 114 0.74 14.12 -3.95
C THR A 114 0.15 13.48 -2.71
N MET A 115 0.42 12.20 -2.50
CA MET A 115 0.02 11.45 -1.32
C MET A 115 1.25 11.11 -0.48
N PRO A 116 1.32 11.54 0.80
CA PRO A 116 2.40 11.12 1.68
C PRO A 116 2.30 9.62 2.02
N LEU A 117 3.43 8.99 2.29
CA LEU A 117 3.50 7.61 2.76
C LEU A 117 2.99 7.53 4.21
N ILE A 118 1.71 7.16 4.35
CA ILE A 118 1.02 7.10 5.66
C ILE A 118 0.88 5.68 6.25
N HIS A 119 1.36 4.66 5.54
CA HIS A 119 1.27 3.26 5.98
C HIS A 119 1.96 3.07 7.34
N GLY A 120 1.31 2.34 8.25
CA GLY A 120 1.83 2.04 9.58
C GLY A 120 1.72 3.19 10.59
N LEU A 121 1.29 4.38 10.17
CA LEU A 121 0.98 5.48 11.10
C LEU A 121 -0.35 5.22 11.78
N ASN A 122 -0.50 5.68 13.04
CA ASN A 122 -1.82 5.78 13.63
C ASN A 122 -2.64 6.87 12.91
N LEU A 123 -3.96 6.75 12.96
CA LEU A 123 -4.87 7.62 12.22
C LEU A 123 -4.71 9.10 12.59
N SER A 124 -4.37 9.43 13.84
CA SER A 124 -4.10 10.82 14.25
C SER A 124 -2.89 11.41 13.51
N ASP A 125 -1.77 10.69 13.51
CA ASP A 125 -0.53 11.13 12.84
C ASP A 125 -0.69 11.15 11.31
N ALA A 126 -1.38 10.14 10.76
CA ALA A 126 -1.69 10.09 9.34
C ALA A 126 -2.54 11.30 8.91
N ARG A 127 -3.56 11.68 9.70
CA ARG A 127 -4.39 12.86 9.43
C ARG A 127 -3.61 14.16 9.49
N ALA A 128 -2.72 14.31 10.47
CA ALA A 128 -1.85 15.48 10.56
C ALA A 128 -0.94 15.59 9.33
N LEU A 129 -0.38 14.48 8.88
CA LEU A 129 0.47 14.45 7.69
C LEU A 129 -0.33 14.71 6.40
N LEU A 130 -1.51 14.11 6.25
CA LEU A 130 -2.42 14.37 5.14
C LEU A 130 -2.82 15.85 5.05
N ALA A 131 -3.18 16.46 6.18
CA ALA A 131 -3.51 17.88 6.25
C ALA A 131 -2.32 18.78 5.84
N ALA A 132 -1.10 18.44 6.27
CA ALA A 132 0.11 19.14 5.85
C ALA A 132 0.38 19.04 4.33
N HIS A 133 -0.20 18.03 3.67
CA HIS A 133 -0.14 17.82 2.22
C HIS A 133 -1.42 18.29 1.48
N GLY A 134 -2.31 19.02 2.16
CA GLY A 134 -3.51 19.62 1.54
C GLY A 134 -4.69 18.67 1.38
N TRP A 135 -4.65 17.49 2.01
CA TRP A 135 -5.78 16.58 2.06
C TRP A 135 -6.68 16.90 3.25
N GLU A 136 -7.97 17.02 2.99
CA GLU A 136 -8.98 17.28 4.02
C GLU A 136 -9.93 16.08 4.14
N PRO A 137 -10.42 15.73 5.34
CA PRO A 137 -11.46 14.72 5.45
C PRO A 137 -12.70 15.09 4.63
N ASP A 138 -13.30 14.15 3.91
CA ASP A 138 -14.52 14.44 3.14
C ASP A 138 -15.68 14.77 4.09
N SER A 139 -16.07 16.03 4.14
CA SER A 139 -17.18 16.52 4.97
C SER A 139 -18.55 15.95 4.56
N ARG A 140 -18.65 15.38 3.36
CA ARG A 140 -19.87 14.73 2.84
C ARG A 140 -19.94 13.26 3.20
N ALA A 141 -18.85 12.66 3.69
CA ALA A 141 -18.84 11.27 4.13
C ALA A 141 -19.84 11.08 5.28
N GLN A 142 -20.72 10.08 5.13
CA GLN A 142 -21.71 9.74 6.14
C GLN A 142 -21.40 8.34 6.69
N PRO A 143 -21.22 8.21 8.01
CA PRO A 143 -21.00 6.90 8.61
C PRO A 143 -22.18 5.95 8.33
N SER A 144 -21.88 4.78 7.79
CA SER A 144 -22.85 3.75 7.41
C SER A 144 -23.15 2.73 8.52
N ASP A 145 -22.34 2.72 9.59
CA ASP A 145 -22.47 1.80 10.72
C ASP A 145 -22.09 2.45 12.07
N PRO A 146 -22.44 1.81 13.20
CA PRO A 146 -22.19 2.38 14.53
C PRO A 146 -20.73 2.58 14.91
N LEU A 147 -19.80 1.77 14.36
CA LEU A 147 -18.37 1.90 14.65
C LEU A 147 -17.79 3.10 13.90
N ALA A 148 -18.14 3.27 12.62
CA ALA A 148 -17.78 4.45 11.84
C ALA A 148 -18.35 5.74 12.46
N ALA A 149 -19.62 5.72 12.89
CA ALA A 149 -20.25 6.86 13.55
C ALA A 149 -19.53 7.24 14.84
N ARG A 150 -19.05 6.25 15.57
CA ARG A 150 -18.28 6.45 16.79
C ARG A 150 -16.89 7.01 16.53
N LEU A 151 -16.22 6.53 15.49
CA LEU A 151 -14.92 7.06 15.07
C LEU A 151 -15.06 8.55 14.68
N ALA A 152 -16.10 8.89 13.92
CA ALA A 152 -16.44 10.27 13.57
C ALA A 152 -16.74 11.14 14.81
N ALA A 153 -17.54 10.65 15.75
CA ALA A 153 -17.87 11.36 17.00
C ALA A 153 -16.64 11.67 17.87
N ARG A 154 -15.53 10.96 17.65
CA ARG A 154 -14.25 11.20 18.32
C ARG A 154 -13.33 12.18 17.59
N GLY A 155 -13.84 12.83 16.56
CA GLY A 155 -13.11 13.83 15.79
C GLY A 155 -12.40 13.29 14.55
N PHE A 156 -12.55 12.00 14.22
CA PHE A 156 -12.07 11.40 12.97
C PHE A 156 -13.15 11.52 11.88
N SER A 157 -13.40 12.77 11.45
CA SER A 157 -14.26 13.06 10.30
C SER A 157 -13.77 12.34 9.04
N GLY A 158 -14.68 12.11 8.08
CA GLY A 158 -14.41 11.30 6.89
C GLY A 158 -14.62 9.81 7.07
N ALA A 159 -14.93 9.31 8.28
CA ALA A 159 -15.22 7.90 8.51
C ALA A 159 -16.53 7.45 7.82
N GLU A 160 -16.44 6.41 7.00
CA GLU A 160 -17.56 5.93 6.17
C GLU A 160 -18.07 4.58 6.64
N HIS A 161 -17.17 3.62 6.81
CA HIS A 161 -17.55 2.25 7.14
C HIS A 161 -16.49 1.60 8.00
N CYS A 162 -16.91 0.77 8.95
CA CYS A 162 -16.08 -0.09 9.75
C CYS A 162 -16.61 -1.52 9.70
N SER A 163 -15.72 -2.45 9.38
CA SER A 163 -15.99 -3.87 9.40
C SER A 163 -16.24 -4.35 10.83
N GLY A 164 -17.33 -5.08 11.04
CA GLY A 164 -17.58 -5.84 12.27
C GLY A 164 -16.77 -7.13 12.39
N THR A 165 -15.82 -7.38 11.47
CA THR A 165 -14.89 -8.50 11.58
C THR A 165 -13.87 -8.19 12.68
N GLY A 166 -13.39 -9.21 13.41
CA GLY A 166 -12.50 -9.03 14.57
C GLY A 166 -11.16 -8.34 14.30
N PHE A 167 -10.91 -7.91 13.06
CA PHE A 167 -9.75 -7.11 12.64
C PHE A 167 -9.95 -5.59 12.77
N GLY A 168 -11.20 -5.11 12.87
CA GLY A 168 -11.49 -3.69 13.06
C GLY A 168 -11.08 -2.80 11.88
N PHE A 169 -11.25 -3.28 10.65
CA PHE A 169 -10.99 -2.45 9.47
C PHE A 169 -11.97 -1.28 9.38
N CYS A 170 -11.49 -0.09 9.04
CA CYS A 170 -12.37 1.05 8.72
C CYS A 170 -11.90 1.79 7.48
N SER A 171 -12.83 2.31 6.68
CA SER A 171 -12.56 3.23 5.57
C SER A 171 -12.85 4.67 5.98
N LEU A 172 -11.95 5.56 5.60
CA LEU A 172 -12.09 7.00 5.73
C LEU A 172 -11.79 7.67 4.40
N SER A 173 -12.60 8.65 4.02
CA SER A 173 -12.40 9.42 2.79
C SER A 173 -11.77 10.79 3.07
N PHE A 174 -10.80 11.13 2.23
CA PHE A 174 -10.14 12.43 2.18
C PHE A 174 -10.23 12.98 0.77
N VAL A 175 -10.26 14.31 0.64
CA VAL A 175 -10.36 15.01 -0.64
C VAL A 175 -9.23 16.03 -0.76
N GLN A 176 -8.76 16.21 -1.99
CA GLN A 176 -7.86 17.28 -2.39
C GLN A 176 -8.22 17.67 -3.83
N ASP A 177 -8.64 18.91 -4.05
CA ASP A 177 -9.17 19.38 -5.33
C ASP A 177 -10.28 18.47 -5.90
N LYS A 178 -9.96 17.71 -6.95
CA LYS A 178 -10.85 16.74 -7.61
C LYS A 178 -10.48 15.29 -7.33
N ALA A 179 -9.47 15.06 -6.50
CA ALA A 179 -9.03 13.73 -6.10
C ALA A 179 -9.71 13.32 -4.78
N VAL A 180 -9.98 12.02 -4.66
CA VAL A 180 -10.50 11.39 -3.45
C VAL A 180 -9.53 10.28 -3.05
N ALA A 181 -9.09 10.28 -1.80
CA ALA A 181 -8.32 9.20 -1.20
C ALA A 181 -9.22 8.40 -0.26
N SER A 182 -9.33 7.10 -0.49
CA SER A 182 -9.92 6.16 0.46
C SER A 182 -8.78 5.57 1.30
N VAL A 183 -8.76 5.87 2.60
CA VAL A 183 -7.78 5.37 3.57
C VAL A 183 -8.39 4.21 4.34
N LEU A 184 -7.73 3.06 4.27
CA LEU A 184 -8.09 1.87 5.02
C LEU A 184 -7.25 1.80 6.29
N THR A 185 -7.91 1.67 7.43
CA THR A 185 -7.26 1.46 8.73
C THR A 185 -7.52 0.07 9.27
N PHE A 186 -6.69 -0.38 10.21
CA PHE A 186 -6.77 -1.66 10.91
C PHE A 186 -6.64 -1.48 12.42
N GLY A 187 -7.39 -2.28 13.18
CA GLY A 187 -7.27 -2.38 14.62
C GLY A 187 -8.35 -1.61 15.39
N ASP A 188 -8.09 -1.41 16.67
CA ASP A 188 -9.11 -0.97 17.60
C ASP A 188 -9.44 0.52 17.45
N VAL A 189 -10.69 0.81 17.06
CA VAL A 189 -11.22 2.17 16.98
C VAL A 189 -11.12 2.92 18.30
N TRP A 190 -11.08 2.24 19.46
CA TRP A 190 -11.04 2.82 20.81
C TRP A 190 -9.70 3.43 21.22
N ARG A 191 -8.62 3.17 20.47
CA ARG A 191 -7.30 3.74 20.77
C ARG A 191 -7.35 5.26 20.70
N PRO A 192 -6.73 6.01 21.63
CA PRO A 192 -6.75 7.48 21.61
C PRO A 192 -6.33 8.10 20.28
N ALA A 193 -5.24 7.59 19.69
CA ALA A 193 -4.71 8.02 18.39
C ALA A 193 -5.42 7.40 17.17
N GLY A 194 -6.46 6.59 17.40
CA GLY A 194 -7.19 5.84 16.38
C GLY A 194 -6.50 4.55 15.94
N PRO A 195 -7.11 3.82 15.00
CA PRO A 195 -6.54 2.62 14.38
C PRO A 195 -5.31 2.98 13.50
N GLU A 196 -4.54 1.98 13.10
CA GLU A 196 -3.35 2.14 12.25
C GLU A 196 -3.74 2.16 10.77
N VAL A 197 -3.05 2.92 9.94
CA VAL A 197 -3.29 2.92 8.48
C VAL A 197 -2.71 1.66 7.85
N ALA A 198 -3.60 0.85 7.27
CA ALA A 198 -3.26 -0.37 6.55
C ALA A 198 -3.05 -0.13 5.05
N GLY A 199 -3.71 0.88 4.48
CA GLY A 199 -3.69 1.12 3.05
C GLY A 199 -4.34 2.43 2.65
N TYR A 200 -4.15 2.81 1.39
CA TYR A 200 -4.97 3.82 0.74
C TYR A 200 -5.04 3.60 -0.77
N ASP A 201 -6.07 4.15 -1.39
CA ASP A 201 -6.21 4.27 -2.83
C ASP A 201 -6.65 5.71 -3.18
N VAL A 202 -6.08 6.26 -4.26
CA VAL A 202 -6.42 7.61 -4.74
C VAL A 202 -7.15 7.49 -6.07
N THR A 203 -8.35 8.07 -6.13
CA THR A 203 -9.16 8.20 -7.35
C THR A 203 -9.11 9.63 -7.84
N CYS A 204 -8.70 9.83 -9.08
CA CYS A 204 -8.73 11.12 -9.76
C CYS A 204 -10.06 11.25 -10.50
N ALA A 205 -10.83 12.33 -10.30
CA ALA A 205 -11.95 12.59 -11.19
C ALA A 205 -11.43 12.78 -12.61
N ASN A 206 -11.78 11.87 -13.50
CA ASN A 206 -11.44 11.95 -14.92
C ASN A 206 -11.97 13.30 -15.47
N PRO A 207 -11.16 14.12 -16.19
CA PRO A 207 -11.69 15.31 -16.87
C PRO A 207 -12.77 14.99 -17.92
N PHE A 208 -13.05 13.71 -18.21
CA PHE A 208 -14.02 13.24 -19.21
C PHE A 208 -15.15 12.35 -18.69
N SER A 209 -15.67 12.55 -17.48
CA SER A 209 -16.90 11.86 -17.08
C SER A 209 -17.82 12.71 -16.21
N GLN A 210 -18.67 13.50 -16.87
CA GLN A 210 -20.06 13.66 -16.44
C GLN A 210 -20.94 12.75 -17.31
N PRO A 211 -21.84 11.94 -16.74
CA PRO A 211 -23.04 11.55 -17.47
C PRO A 211 -24.02 12.73 -17.47
N ARG A 212 -24.60 12.98 -18.64
CA ARG A 212 -25.82 13.77 -18.82
C ARG A 212 -27.00 13.11 -18.14
#